data_AF-A0A7J5VSE5-F1
#
_entry.id   AF-A0A7J5VSE5-F1
#
_cell.length_a   1.000
_cell.length_b   1.000
_cell.length_c   1.000
_cell.angle_alpha   90.00
_cell.angle_beta   90.00
_cell.angle_gamma   90.00
#
_symmetry.space_group_name_H-M   'P 1'
#
loop_
_entity.id
_entity.type
_entity.pdbx_description
1 polymer ?
#
loop_
_entity_poly.entity_id
_entity_poly.type
_entity_poly.pdbx_seq_one_letter_code
_entity_poly.pdbx_strand_id
1 'polypeptide(L)' 'MEYTLDALNIEQITNLYLYGTLEKPADLTSDSLIRPPDVADDQDAMTIVHLDAVSFMTSGPGRFANGQQSPLVKAFMEGS' A
#
# COMPACT_ATOMS: atom_id res chain seq x y z
N MET A 1 -14.90 -13.97 -11.07
CA MET A 1 -15.13 -12.95 -10.04
C MET A 1 -14.45 -11.69 -10.54
N GLU A 2 -15.23 -10.69 -10.92
CA GLU A 2 -14.71 -9.35 -11.25
C GLU A 2 -14.28 -8.68 -9.95
N TYR A 3 -13.06 -8.15 -9.92
CA TYR A 3 -12.59 -7.34 -8.81
C TYR A 3 -12.84 -5.87 -9.16
N THR A 4 -13.71 -5.20 -8.42
CA THR A 4 -13.70 -3.75 -8.32
C THR A 4 -12.59 -3.38 -7.34
N LEU A 5 -11.39 -3.15 -7.86
CA LEU A 5 -10.44 -2.26 -7.20
C LEU A 5 -11.15 -0.90 -7.12
N ASP A 6 -11.52 -0.45 -5.92
CA ASP A 6 -11.63 0.99 -5.70
C ASP A 6 -10.19 1.52 -5.77
N ALA A 7 -9.70 1.63 -7.01
CA ALA A 7 -8.37 2.10 -7.28
C ALA A 7 -8.31 3.53 -6.80
N LEU A 8 -7.66 3.74 -5.64
CA LEU A 8 -7.38 5.07 -5.15
C LEU A 8 -6.63 5.81 -6.25
N ASN A 9 -7.18 6.94 -6.68
CA ASN A 9 -6.52 7.77 -7.66
C ASN A 9 -5.29 8.43 -7.02
N ILE A 10 -4.43 9.03 -7.86
CA ILE A 10 -3.18 9.63 -7.38
C ILE A 10 -3.41 10.75 -6.36
N GLU A 11 -4.53 11.48 -6.45
CA GLU A 11 -4.90 12.54 -5.52
C GLU A 11 -5.25 11.96 -4.15
N GLN A 12 -6.05 10.89 -4.09
CA GLN A 12 -6.40 10.19 -2.86
C GLN A 12 -5.16 9.58 -2.19
N ILE A 13 -4.25 8.99 -2.97
CA ILE A 13 -2.97 8.49 -2.46
C ILE A 13 -2.12 9.63 -1.89
N THR A 14 -2.07 10.76 -2.60
CA THR A 14 -1.32 11.94 -2.16
C THR A 14 -1.91 12.53 -0.88
N ASN A 15 -3.24 12.60 -0.77
CA ASN A 15 -3.94 13.08 0.42
C ASN A 15 -3.70 12.15 1.62
N LEU A 16 -3.73 10.82 1.42
CA LEU A 16 -3.40 9.87 2.47
C LEU A 16 -1.95 10.03 2.96
N TYR A 17 -1.01 10.28 2.04
CA TYR A 17 0.40 10.50 2.39
C TYR A 17 0.63 11.81 3.16
N LEU A 18 -0.01 12.89 2.72
CA LEU A 18 0.19 14.22 3.30
C LEU A 18 -0.64 14.47 4.57
N TYR A 19 -1.87 13.94 4.61
CA TYR A 19 -2.90 14.33 5.59
C TYR A 19 -3.52 13.13 6.32
N GLY A 20 -3.27 11.90 5.89
CA GLY A 20 -3.90 10.70 6.47
C GLY A 20 -5.36 10.49 6.07
N THR A 21 -5.95 11.37 5.24
CA THR A 21 -7.36 11.33 4.81
C THR A 21 -7.47 11.20 3.28
N LEU A 22 -8.59 10.69 2.77
CA LEU A 22 -8.82 10.57 1.31
C LEU A 22 -9.05 11.93 0.64
N GLU A 23 -9.65 12.86 1.37
CA GLU A 23 -9.93 14.21 0.90
C GLU A 23 -8.88 15.19 1.43
N LYS A 24 -8.64 16.23 0.64
CA LYS A 24 -7.82 17.35 1.05
C LYS A 24 -8.56 18.15 2.14
N PRO A 25 -7.92 18.44 3.29
CA PRO A 25 -8.49 19.29 4.33
C PRO A 25 -8.81 20.71 3.83
N ALA A 26 -9.89 21.30 4.34
CA ALA A 26 -10.28 22.68 4.00
C ALA A 26 -9.30 23.72 4.57
N ASP A 27 -8.78 23.47 5.77
CA ASP A 27 -7.77 24.30 6.44
C ASP A 27 -6.42 23.58 6.47
N LEU A 28 -5.49 24.02 5.62
CA LEU A 28 -4.14 23.45 5.53
C LEU A 28 -3.18 23.96 6.60
N THR A 29 -3.61 24.92 7.43
CA THR A 29 -2.80 25.50 8.50
C THR A 29 -3.06 24.88 9.86
N SER A 30 -4.00 23.92 9.93
CA SER A 30 -4.32 23.21 11.16
C SER A 30 -3.10 22.45 11.70
N ASP A 31 -2.78 22.66 12.98
CA ASP A 31 -1.73 21.94 13.69
C ASP A 31 -1.99 20.42 13.71
N SER A 32 -3.24 19.98 13.51
CA SER A 32 -3.61 18.57 13.40
C SER A 32 -3.11 17.88 12.12
N LEU A 33 -2.69 18.64 11.10
CA LEU A 33 -2.15 18.12 9.84
C LEU A 33 -0.62 18.02 9.86
N ILE A 34 0.03 18.72 10.79
CA ILE A 34 1.45 18.56 11.04
C ILE A 34 1.60 17.20 11.71
N ARG A 35 2.30 16.27 11.05
CA ARG A 35 2.60 14.94 11.59
C ARG A 35 3.04 15.11 13.06
N PRO A 36 2.26 14.66 14.05
CA PRO A 36 2.60 14.93 15.42
C PRO A 36 3.94 14.24 15.73
N PRO A 37 4.89 14.92 16.38
CA PRO A 37 6.24 14.40 16.57
C PRO A 37 6.28 13.09 17.38
N ASP A 38 5.26 12.83 18.20
CA ASP A 38 5.23 11.76 19.19
C ASP A 38 4.42 10.51 18.78
N VAL A 39 3.81 10.47 17.59
CA VAL A 39 3.05 9.29 17.10
C VAL A 39 3.90 8.31 16.28
N ALA A 40 5.23 8.45 16.29
CA ALA A 40 6.12 7.51 15.61
C ALA A 40 5.98 6.06 16.12
N ASP A 41 5.49 5.86 17.35
CA ASP A 41 5.33 4.55 18.00
C ASP A 41 3.87 4.12 18.23
N ASP A 42 2.88 4.98 17.93
CA ASP A 42 1.46 4.65 18.09
C ASP A 42 0.92 4.09 16.76
N GLN A 43 0.70 2.78 16.69
CA GLN A 43 0.15 2.12 15.50
C GLN A 43 -1.24 2.66 15.10
N ASP A 44 -1.95 3.32 16.03
CA ASP A 44 -3.24 3.95 15.81
C ASP A 44 -3.17 5.29 15.03
N ALA A 45 -1.97 5.85 14.83
CA ALA A 45 -1.79 7.10 14.10
C ALA A 45 -1.54 6.91 12.59
N MET A 46 -1.35 5.66 12.14
CA MET A 46 -1.18 5.36 10.73
C MET A 46 -2.50 4.94 10.10
N THR A 47 -2.91 5.58 9.02
CA THR A 47 -4.06 5.14 8.23
C THR A 47 -3.76 3.76 7.62
N ILE A 48 -4.35 2.71 8.18
CA ILE A 48 -4.20 1.35 7.69
C ILE A 48 -5.10 1.18 6.47
N VAL A 49 -4.49 1.02 5.30
CA VAL A 49 -5.19 0.63 4.08
C VAL A 49 -5.07 -0.88 3.91
N HIS A 50 -6.18 -1.59 3.97
CA HIS A 50 -6.22 -3.02 3.65
C HIS A 50 -6.17 -3.23 2.14
N LEU A 51 -5.03 -3.77 1.67
CA LEU A 51 -4.82 -4.14 0.28
C LEU A 51 -4.95 -5.67 0.13
N ASP A 52 -5.95 -6.12 -0.62
CA ASP A 52 -5.99 -7.51 -1.10
C ASP A 52 -4.97 -7.67 -2.25
N ALA A 53 -3.74 -8.01 -1.87
CA ALA A 53 -2.62 -8.16 -2.79
C ALA A 53 -2.50 -9.59 -3.37
N VAL A 54 -3.47 -10.49 -3.15
CA VAL A 54 -3.33 -11.91 -3.57
C VAL A 54 -3.04 -12.02 -5.06
N SER A 55 -3.80 -11.33 -5.91
CA SER A 55 -3.58 -11.36 -7.37
C SER A 55 -2.22 -10.77 -7.78
N PHE A 56 -1.79 -9.68 -7.12
CA PHE A 56 -0.50 -9.02 -7.31
C PHE A 56 0.69 -9.93 -6.93
N MET A 57 0.56 -10.68 -5.83
CA MET A 57 1.59 -11.61 -5.34
C MET A 57 1.59 -12.94 -6.08
N THR A 58 0.45 -13.40 -6.60
CA THR A 58 0.36 -14.72 -7.26
C THR A 58 0.68 -14.64 -8.76
N SER A 59 0.16 -13.60 -9.43
CA SER A 59 0.24 -13.46 -10.90
C SER A 59 0.79 -12.12 -11.38
N GLY A 60 0.81 -11.09 -10.52
CA GLY A 60 1.37 -9.78 -10.80
C GLY A 60 2.88 -9.68 -10.54
N PRO A 61 3.47 -8.47 -10.64
CA PRO A 61 4.89 -8.23 -10.38
C PRO A 61 5.35 -8.63 -8.97
N GLY A 62 4.45 -8.61 -7.99
CA GLY A 62 4.71 -9.02 -6.61
C GLY A 62 5.15 -10.47 -6.46
N ARG A 63 4.87 -11.35 -7.43
CA ARG A 63 5.33 -12.75 -7.43
C ARG A 63 6.85 -12.91 -7.37
N PHE A 64 7.59 -11.88 -7.78
CA PHE A 64 9.04 -11.88 -7.73
C PHE A 64 9.61 -11.41 -6.39
N ALA A 65 8.77 -10.81 -5.52
CA ALA A 65 9.19 -10.44 -4.16
C ALA A 65 9.47 -11.70 -3.31
N ASN A 66 8.71 -12.78 -3.54
CA ASN A 66 9.04 -14.10 -3.01
C ASN A 66 9.78 -14.92 -4.07
N GLY A 67 11.11 -14.95 -3.99
CA GLY A 67 11.96 -15.69 -4.94
C GLY A 67 11.56 -17.15 -5.15
N GLN A 68 11.02 -17.83 -4.12
CA GLN A 68 10.57 -19.24 -4.25
C GLN A 68 9.33 -19.40 -5.15
N GLN A 69 8.53 -18.34 -5.33
CA GLN A 69 7.39 -18.34 -6.24
C GLN A 69 7.77 -17.92 -7.67
N SER A 70 9.00 -17.46 -7.90
CA SER A 70 9.49 -17.13 -9.24
C SER A 70 9.60 -18.39 -10.11
N PRO A 71 9.02 -18.40 -11.32
CA PRO A 71 9.16 -19.53 -12.26
C PRO A 71 10.62 -19.84 -12.60
N LEU A 72 11.48 -18.81 -12.68
CA LEU A 72 12.90 -18.97 -12.96
C LEU A 72 13.62 -19.72 -11.84
N VAL A 73 13.33 -19.37 -10.58
CA VAL A 73 13.94 -20.01 -9.42
C VAL A 73 13.47 -21.45 -9.29
N LYS A 74 12.17 -21.71 -9.56
CA LYS A 74 11.65 -23.08 -9.60
C LYS A 74 12.34 -23.92 -10.67
N ALA A 75 12.41 -23.42 -11.90
CA ALA A 75 13.11 -24.12 -12.99
C ALA A 75 14.57 -24.43 -12.64
N PHE A 76 15.28 -23.46 -12.05
CA PHE A 76 16.66 -23.66 -11.60
C PHE A 76 16.80 -24.74 -10.51
N MET A 77 15.90 -24.75 -9.52
CA MET A 77 15.96 -25.70 -8.40
C MET A 77 15.44 -27.10 -8.77
N GLU A 78 14.52 -27.19 -9.74
CA GLU A 78 13.95 -28.44 -10.24
C GLU A 78 14.85 -29.12 -11.29
N GLY A 79 15.91 -28.45 -11.76
CA GLY A 79 16.92 -29.03 -12.64
C GLY A 79 16.44 -29.27 -14.08
N SER A 80 15.55 -28.41 -14.59
CA SER A 80 15.06 -28.46 -15.97
C SER A 80 16.11 -28.06 -17.00
#